data_AF-F9S733-F1
#
_entry.id   AF-F9S733-F1
#
_cell.length_a   1.000
_cell.length_b   1.000
_cell.length_c   1.000
_cell.angle_alpha   90.00
_cell.angle_beta   90.00
_cell.angle_gamma   90.00
#
_symmetry.space_group_name_H-M   'P 1'
#
loop_
_entity.id
_entity.type
_entity.pdbx_description
1 polymer ?
#
loop_
_entity_poly.entity_id
_entity_poly.type
_entity_poly.pdbx_seq_one_letter_code
_entity_poly.pdbx_strand_id
1 'polypeptide(L)'
;MINQGMILVASIFSIVQAYLAYLLHNDLISMEIFQWIVSVVYIPLYFVLLLIGGLLEATVGLNLLKGGVAFPYLHDALWIVGSIILLPLNLWLLKLGARCKLRT
;
A
#
# COMPACT_ATOMS: atom_id res chain seq x y z
N MET A 1 7.30 -16.89 -19.27
CA MET A 1 6.51 -17.52 -18.19
C MET A 1 6.71 -16.73 -16.91
N ILE A 2 5.66 -16.15 -16.34
CA ILE A 2 5.75 -15.56 -15.00
C ILE A 2 5.79 -16.75 -14.03
N ASN A 3 6.87 -16.87 -13.26
CA ASN A 3 7.06 -17.97 -12.33
C ASN A 3 6.00 -17.87 -11.22
N GLN A 4 5.13 -18.88 -11.06
CA GLN A 4 4.03 -18.81 -10.09
C GLN A 4 4.54 -18.59 -8.66
N GLY A 5 5.72 -19.12 -8.32
CA GLY A 5 6.37 -18.86 -7.03
C GLY A 5 6.75 -17.38 -6.82
N MET A 6 7.17 -16.66 -7.86
CA MET A 6 7.48 -15.23 -7.74
C MET A 6 6.23 -14.39 -7.49
N ILE A 7 5.10 -14.76 -8.10
CA ILE A 7 3.82 -14.09 -7.87
C ILE A 7 3.40 -14.29 -6.42
N LEU A 8 3.46 -15.52 -5.92
CA LEU A 8 3.07 -15.84 -4.55
C LEU A 8 3.91 -15.04 -3.53
N VAL A 9 5.23 -15.00 -3.73
CA VAL A 9 6.14 -14.23 -2.89
C VAL A 9 5.82 -12.73 -2.97
N ALA A 10 5.63 -12.17 -4.17
CA ALA A 10 5.27 -10.76 -4.33
C ALA A 10 3.93 -10.43 -3.64
N SER A 11 2.93 -11.30 -3.75
CA SER A 11 1.63 -11.13 -3.11
C SER A 11 1.76 -11.09 -1.59
N ILE A 12 2.51 -12.03 -0.99
CA ILE A 12 2.75 -12.04 0.45
C ILE A 12 3.44 -10.75 0.89
N PHE A 13 4.51 -10.33 0.20
CA PHE A 13 5.20 -9.09 0.53
C PHE A 13 4.29 -7.87 0.44
N SER A 14 3.43 -7.80 -0.58
CA SER A 14 2.52 -6.67 -0.78
C SER A 14 1.46 -6.59 0.32
N ILE A 15 0.90 -7.73 0.72
CA ILE A 15 -0.07 -7.81 1.83
C ILE A 15 0.59 -7.40 3.14
N VAL A 16 1.78 -7.93 3.43
CA VAL A 16 2.51 -7.63 4.67
C VAL A 16 2.88 -6.15 4.73
N GLN A 17 3.38 -5.58 3.64
CA GLN A 17 3.72 -4.15 3.55
C GLN A 17 2.50 -3.24 3.74
N ALA A 18 1.38 -3.54 3.07
CA ALA A 18 0.15 -2.77 3.23
C ALA A 18 -0.40 -2.87 4.66
N TYR A 19 -0.35 -4.06 5.27
CA TYR A 19 -0.79 -4.26 6.65
C TYR A 19 0.10 -3.51 7.65
N LEU A 20 1.42 -3.55 7.48
CA LEU A 20 2.36 -2.78 8.29
C LEU A 20 2.11 -1.27 8.15
N ALA A 21 1.88 -0.79 6.93
CA ALA A 21 1.54 0.60 6.67
C ALA A 21 0.20 1.00 7.32
N TYR A 22 -0.79 0.12 7.32
CA TYR A 22 -2.05 0.31 8.03
C TYR A 22 -1.87 0.36 9.57
N LEU A 23 -1.03 -0.52 10.12
CA LEU A 23 -0.70 -0.48 11.56
C LEU A 23 0.01 0.82 11.93
N LEU A 24 0.93 1.30 11.07
CA LEU A 24 1.60 2.58 11.26
C LEU A 24 0.60 3.76 11.19
N HIS A 25 -0.36 3.69 10.27
CA HIS A 25 -1.40 4.72 10.12
C HIS A 25 -2.26 4.88 11.38
N ASN A 26 -2.55 3.77 12.05
CA ASN A 26 -3.36 3.73 13.27
C ASN A 26 -2.54 3.90 14.56
N ASP A 27 -1.25 4.26 14.43
CA ASP A 27 -0.32 4.43 15.55
C ASP A 27 -0.21 3.18 16.46
N LEU A 28 -0.37 1.99 15.86
CA LEU A 28 -0.32 0.69 16.55
C LEU A 28 1.10 0.14 16.67
N ILE A 29 2.10 0.85 16.16
CA ILE A 29 3.51 0.45 16.19
C ILE A 29 4.23 1.27 17.26
N SER A 30 4.60 0.65 18.38
CA SER A 30 5.23 1.36 19.50
C SER A 30 6.75 1.58 19.36
N MET A 31 7.41 0.89 18.43
CA MET A 31 8.86 1.00 18.23
C MET A 31 9.20 2.01 17.14
N GLU A 32 9.80 3.15 17.50
CA GLU A 32 10.15 4.24 16.58
C GLU A 32 11.02 3.77 15.40
N ILE A 33 12.06 2.96 15.66
CA ILE A 33 12.94 2.46 14.59
C ILE A 33 12.15 1.66 13.55
N PHE A 34 11.17 0.90 14.01
CA PHE A 34 10.31 0.11 13.13
C PHE A 34 9.34 1.00 12.35
N GLN A 35 8.81 2.07 12.98
CA GLN A 35 8.02 3.09 12.30
C GLN A 35 8.82 3.73 11.15
N TRP A 36 10.10 4.07 11.35
CA TRP A 36 10.95 4.63 10.30
C TRP A 36 11.12 3.70 9.11
N ILE A 37 11.34 2.40 9.35
CA ILE A 37 11.48 1.41 8.27
C ILE A 37 10.17 1.29 7.48
N VAL A 38 9.03 1.20 8.17
CA VAL A 38 7.72 1.06 7.53
C VAL A 38 7.31 2.38 6.83
N SER A 39 7.75 3.53 7.34
CA SER A 39 7.47 4.86 6.77
C SER A 39 7.91 5.00 5.31
N VAL A 40 9.02 4.33 4.93
CA VAL A 40 9.52 4.34 3.55
C VAL A 40 8.47 3.82 2.56
N VAL A 41 7.64 2.86 2.98
CA VAL A 41 6.55 2.30 2.17
C VAL A 41 5.24 3.03 2.44
N TYR A 42 4.97 3.37 3.70
CA TYR A 42 3.73 4.02 4.13
C TYR A 42 3.53 5.39 3.49
N ILE A 43 4.53 6.29 3.54
CA ILE A 43 4.40 7.67 3.04
C ILE A 43 3.97 7.70 1.56
N PRO A 44 4.71 7.08 0.61
CA PRO A 44 4.32 7.12 -0.80
C PRO A 44 2.98 6.43 -1.05
N LEU A 45 2.70 5.33 -0.34
CA LEU A 45 1.43 4.61 -0.48
C LEU A 45 0.25 5.47 -0.02
N TYR A 46 0.40 6.16 1.11
CA TYR A 46 -0.60 7.06 1.67
C TYR A 46 -0.94 8.21 0.72
N PHE A 47 0.06 8.84 0.08
CA PHE A 47 -0.18 9.89 -0.92
C PHE A 47 -1.02 9.38 -2.10
N VAL A 48 -0.71 8.19 -2.61
CA VAL A 48 -1.48 7.59 -3.73
C VAL A 48 -2.91 7.29 -3.28
N LEU A 49 -3.09 6.73 -2.09
CA LEU A 49 -4.41 6.43 -1.53
C LEU A 49 -5.24 7.69 -1.32
N LEU A 50 -4.63 8.77 -0.85
CA LEU A 50 -5.28 10.07 -0.67
C LEU A 50 -5.76 10.65 -2.00
N LEU A 51 -4.95 10.57 -3.06
CA LEU A 51 -5.36 11.00 -4.40
C LEU A 51 -6.54 10.18 -4.93
N ILE A 52 -6.52 8.86 -4.73
CA ILE A 52 -7.62 7.98 -5.14
C ILE A 52 -8.89 8.30 -4.34
N GLY A 53 -8.77 8.47 -3.02
CA GLY A 53 -9.89 8.82 -2.15
C GLY A 53 -10.50 10.18 -2.51
N GLY A 54 -9.68 11.20 -2.74
CA GLY A 54 -10.13 12.53 -3.15
C GLY A 54 -10.75 12.55 -4.55
N LEU A 55 -10.23 11.75 -5.49
CA LEU A 55 -10.83 11.62 -6.82
C LEU A 55 -12.18 10.90 -6.76
N LEU A 56 -12.30 9.87 -5.92
CA LEU A 56 -13.56 9.15 -5.70
C LEU A 56 -14.62 10.08 -5.11
N GLU A 57 -14.24 10.93 -4.14
CA GLU A 57 -15.10 11.96 -3.57
C GLU A 57 -15.60 12.96 -4.63
N ALA A 58 -14.68 13.45 -5.47
CA ALA A 58 -14.99 14.42 -6.51
C ALA A 58 -15.88 13.85 -7.64
N THR A 59 -15.72 12.57 -7.99
CA THR A 59 -16.42 11.92 -9.11
C THR A 59 -17.80 11.38 -8.73
N VAL A 60 -17.94 10.81 -7.54
CA VAL A 60 -19.23 10.25 -7.07
C VAL A 60 -20.21 11.37 -6.68
N GLY A 61 -19.78 12.63 -6.68
CA GLY A 61 -20.66 13.76 -6.44
C GLY A 61 -21.23 13.78 -5.03
N LEU A 62 -20.48 13.25 -4.05
CA LEU A 62 -20.80 13.27 -2.63
C LEU A 62 -20.58 14.67 -2.03
N ASN A 63 -21.12 15.70 -2.71
CA ASN A 63 -21.27 17.08 -2.22
C ASN A 63 -22.21 17.19 -1.00
N LEU A 64 -22.63 16.07 -0.40
CA LEU A 64 -23.57 16.00 0.72
C LEU A 64 -22.91 15.80 2.09
N LEU A 65 -21.59 15.59 2.16
CA LEU A 65 -20.86 15.33 3.40
C LEU A 65 -19.89 16.48 3.74
N LYS A 66 -20.46 17.68 3.89
CA LYS A 66 -19.86 18.73 4.72
C LYS A 66 -19.69 18.19 6.15
N GLY A 67 -18.55 17.58 6.45
CA GLY A 67 -18.22 17.10 7.79
C GLY A 67 -17.49 15.78 7.72
N GLY A 68 -16.16 15.84 7.75
CA GLY A 68 -15.24 14.71 7.67
C GLY A 68 -15.36 13.69 8.81
N VAL A 69 -16.48 12.96 8.86
CA VAL A 69 -16.76 11.94 9.89
C VAL A 69 -17.27 10.62 9.30
N ALA A 70 -17.62 10.55 8.01
CA ALA A 70 -17.97 9.29 7.33
C ALA A 70 -16.78 8.62 6.61
N PHE A 71 -15.64 9.31 6.55
CA PHE A 71 -14.43 8.83 5.88
C PHE A 71 -13.58 7.75 6.57
N PRO A 72 -13.65 7.45 7.89
CA PRO A 72 -12.74 6.45 8.46
C PRO A 72 -12.92 5.08 7.81
N TYR A 73 -14.17 4.65 7.55
CA TYR A 73 -14.43 3.35 6.92
C TYR A 73 -14.00 3.26 5.46
N LEU A 74 -14.15 4.34 4.68
CA LEU A 74 -13.72 4.35 3.28
C LEU A 74 -12.19 4.38 3.19
N HIS A 75 -11.56 5.14 4.09
CA HIS A 75 -10.11 5.23 4.21
C HIS A 75 -9.50 3.91 4.69
N ASP A 76 -10.15 3.19 5.61
CA ASP A 76 -9.77 1.84 6.02
C ASP A 76 -9.90 0.83 4.87
N ALA A 77 -10.97 0.90 4.09
CA ALA A 77 -11.15 0.05 2.91
C ALA A 77 -10.12 0.35 1.80
N LEU A 78 -9.68 1.61 1.67
CA LEU A 78 -8.67 2.04 0.71
C LEU A 78 -7.32 1.32 0.94
N TRP A 79 -6.96 0.96 2.18
CA TRP A 79 -5.72 0.21 2.45
C TRP A 79 -5.65 -1.16 1.75
N ILE A 80 -6.80 -1.79 1.49
CA ILE A 80 -6.87 -3.02 0.68
C ILE A 80 -6.41 -2.73 -0.75
N VAL A 81 -6.78 -1.59 -1.32
CA VAL A 81 -6.32 -1.12 -2.64
C VAL A 81 -4.81 -0.91 -2.64
N GLY A 82 -4.24 -0.46 -1.51
CA GLY A 82 -2.80 -0.33 -1.32
C GLY A 82 -2.04 -1.64 -1.56
N SER A 83 -2.60 -2.78 -1.15
CA SER A 83 -2.01 -4.11 -1.40
C SER A 83 -1.92 -4.43 -2.90
N ILE A 84 -2.95 -4.03 -3.67
CA ILE A 84 -3.01 -4.24 -5.11
C ILE A 84 -2.00 -3.35 -5.84
N ILE A 85 -1.82 -2.12 -5.37
CA ILE A 85 -0.86 -1.15 -5.95
C ILE A 85 0.59 -1.61 -5.71
N LEU A 86 0.87 -2.18 -4.54
CA LEU A 86 2.22 -2.68 -4.21
C LEU A 86 2.62 -3.95 -4.98
N LEU A 87 1.64 -4.74 -5.43
CA LEU A 87 1.88 -6.00 -6.14
C LEU A 87 2.72 -5.87 -7.42
N PRO A 88 2.41 -4.99 -8.38
CA PRO A 88 3.25 -4.79 -9.57
C PRO A 88 4.65 -4.27 -9.21
N LEU A 89 4.76 -3.42 -8.19
CA LEU A 89 6.04 -2.89 -7.73
C LEU A 89 6.93 -4.01 -7.15
N ASN A 90 6.38 -4.85 -6.29
CA ASN A 90 7.09 -5.99 -5.69
C ASN A 90 7.46 -7.05 -6.73
N LEU A 91 6.60 -7.32 -7.71
CA LEU A 91 6.93 -8.17 -8.85
C LEU A 91 8.10 -7.62 -9.67
N TRP A 92 8.12 -6.31 -9.90
CA TRP A 92 9.19 -5.66 -10.65
C TRP A 92 10.53 -5.73 -9.89
N LEU A 93 10.51 -5.46 -8.58
CA LEU A 93 11.69 -5.58 -7.71
C LEU A 93 12.25 -7.01 -7.67
N LEU A 94 11.40 -8.02 -7.51
CA LEU A 94 11.83 -9.42 -7.52
C LEU A 94 12.41 -9.82 -8.89
N LYS A 95 11.84 -9.31 -9.99
CA LYS A 95 12.35 -9.56 -11.34
C LYS A 95 13.73 -8.91 -11.55
N LEU A 96 13.94 -7.70 -11.04
CA LEU A 96 15.25 -7.03 -11.07
C LEU A 96 16.29 -7.79 -10.23
N GLY A 97 15.93 -8.21 -9.01
CA GLY A 97 16.80 -9.00 -8.14
C GLY A 97 17.19 -10.35 -8.77
N ALA A 98 16.24 -11.04 -9.38
CA ALA A 98 16.51 -12.28 -10.12
C ALA A 98 17.45 -12.07 -11.32
N ARG A 99 17.33 -10.94 -12.03
CA ARG A 99 18.23 -10.59 -13.14
C ARG A 99 19.63 -10.19 -12.67
N CYS A 100 19.78 -9.55 -11.52
CA CYS A 100 21.09 -9.27 -10.93
C CYS A 100 21.79 -10.57 -10.49
N LYS A 101 21.06 -11.50 -9.85
CA LYS A 101 21.62 -12.79 -9.41
C LYS A 101 22.10 -13.67 -10.56
N LEU A 102 21.52 -13.51 -11.76
CA LEU A 102 21.94 -14.25 -12.97
C LEU A 102 23.18 -13.66 -13.65
N ARG A 103 23.66 -12.49 -13.21
CA ARG A 103 24.80 -11.77 -13.81
C ARG A 103 26.09 -11.88 -13.00
N THR A 104 26.00 -12.37 -11.76
CA THR A 104 27.13 -12.72 -10.88
C THR A 104 27.41 -14.21 -10.98
#